data_AF-A0AAV1CBK0-F1
#
_entry.id   AF-A0AAV1CBK0-F1
#
_cell.length_a   1.000
_cell.length_b   1.000
_cell.length_c   1.000
_cell.angle_alpha   90.00
_cell.angle_beta   90.00
_cell.angle_gamma   90.00
#
_symmetry.space_group_name_H-M   'P 1'
#
loop_
_entity.id
_entity.type
_entity.pdbx_description
1 polymer ?
#
loop_
_entity_poly.entity_id
_entity_poly.type
_entity_poly.pdbx_seq_one_letter_code
_entity_poly.pdbx_strand_id
1 'polypeptide(L)'
;MAWSILVPLSCDAMVGGALQTGLFDYVWVQFYNNAPCQFSAGDPSSLLTAWKQWTWIPAGKIFLGLPAAPAAAGSGFIPAADLISKVLPQIKRSSKYGVGL
;
A
#
# COMPACT_ATOMS: atom_id res chain seq x y z
N MET A 1 -7.29 -22.29 -0.37
CA MET A 1 -7.63 -21.36 0.73
C MET A 1 -6.52 -20.33 0.76
N ALA A 2 -6.78 -19.06 0.41
CA ALA A 2 -5.75 -18.03 0.35
C ALA A 2 -5.72 -17.24 1.65
N TRP A 3 -4.56 -17.14 2.29
CA TRP A 3 -4.36 -16.43 3.55
C TRP A 3 -4.12 -14.94 3.27
N SER A 4 -5.01 -14.07 3.77
CA SER A 4 -4.99 -12.63 3.51
C SER A 4 -4.97 -11.82 4.80
N ILE A 5 -4.31 -10.66 4.81
CA ILE A 5 -4.32 -9.73 5.94
C ILE A 5 -4.41 -8.27 5.48
N LEU A 6 -5.20 -7.46 6.20
CA LEU A 6 -5.21 -6.00 6.10
C LEU A 6 -4.30 -5.43 7.18
N VAL A 7 -3.29 -4.65 6.79
CA VAL A 7 -2.37 -4.00 7.72
C VAL A 7 -2.76 -2.54 7.89
N PRO A 8 -3.30 -2.14 9.07
CA PRO A 8 -3.86 -0.81 9.25
C PRO A 8 -2.81 0.27 9.58
N LEU A 9 -1.64 -0.08 10.14
CA LEU A 9 -0.79 0.90 10.83
C LEU A 9 0.70 0.50 10.84
N SER A 10 1.45 0.81 9.78
CA SER A 10 2.79 1.43 9.86
C SER A 10 3.40 1.57 8.46
N CYS A 11 3.95 2.75 8.20
CA CYS A 11 4.69 3.06 6.98
C CYS A 11 6.01 2.31 6.88
N ASP A 12 6.59 2.02 8.04
CA ASP A 12 7.76 1.18 8.22
C ASP A 12 7.25 -0.23 8.51
N ALA A 13 7.39 -1.14 7.56
CA ALA A 13 6.88 -2.50 7.66
C ALA A 13 7.59 -3.28 8.78
N MET A 14 7.13 -3.10 10.03
CA MET A 14 7.51 -3.89 11.19
C MET A 14 6.28 -4.28 12.03
N VAL A 15 5.11 -4.43 11.39
CA VAL A 15 3.92 -4.98 12.08
C VAL A 15 4.05 -6.51 12.20
N GLY A 16 4.99 -6.93 13.05
CA GLY A 16 5.04 -8.26 13.66
C GLY A 16 5.80 -9.34 12.88
N GLY A 17 6.45 -10.24 13.62
CA GLY A 17 7.12 -11.43 13.08
C GLY A 17 6.22 -12.28 12.18
N ALA A 18 4.89 -12.18 12.31
CA ALA A 18 3.91 -12.83 11.45
C ALA A 18 4.08 -12.49 9.95
N LEU A 19 4.35 -11.24 9.58
CA LEU A 19 4.56 -10.86 8.16
C LEU A 19 5.91 -11.34 7.61
N GLN A 20 6.88 -11.64 8.49
CA GLN A 20 8.17 -12.22 8.10
C GLN A 20 8.12 -13.74 7.92
N THR A 21 7.04 -14.40 8.35
CA THR A 21 6.88 -15.85 8.22
C THR A 21 6.72 -16.33 6.79
N GLY A 22 6.32 -15.46 5.85
CA GLY A 22 6.02 -15.88 4.48
C GLY A 22 4.65 -16.53 4.30
N LEU A 23 3.81 -16.57 5.34
CA LEU A 23 2.54 -17.31 5.34
C LEU A 23 1.37 -16.61 4.63
N PHE A 24 1.51 -15.33 4.27
CA PHE A 24 0.43 -14.57 3.64
C PHE A 24 0.55 -14.54 2.13
N ASP A 25 -0.47 -15.05 1.44
CA ASP A 25 -0.61 -14.97 -0.01
C ASP A 25 -0.88 -13.53 -0.45
N TYR A 26 -1.73 -12.81 0.30
CA TYR A 26 -2.20 -11.48 -0.05
C TYR A 26 -2.11 -10.52 1.13
N VAL A 27 -1.43 -9.39 0.93
CA VAL A 27 -1.27 -8.34 1.95
C VAL A 27 -1.87 -7.05 1.42
N TRP A 28 -2.85 -6.51 2.14
CA TRP A 28 -3.46 -5.23 1.83
C TRP A 28 -2.88 -4.17 2.75
N VAL A 29 -2.23 -3.16 2.19
CA VAL A 29 -1.57 -2.11 2.97
C VAL A 29 -2.41 -0.84 2.90
N GLN A 30 -2.81 -0.31 4.05
CA GLN A 30 -3.58 0.92 4.15
C GLN A 30 -2.66 2.14 4.00
N PHE A 31 -2.79 2.88 2.89
CA PHE A 31 -2.03 4.12 2.60
C PHE A 31 -2.86 5.39 2.85
N TYR A 32 -3.80 5.34 3.80
CA TYR A 32 -4.68 6.45 4.17
C TYR A 32 -4.85 6.54 5.68
N ASN A 33 -5.23 7.72 6.18
CA ASN A 33 -5.19 8.07 7.61
C ASN A 33 -3.80 7.84 8.25
N ASN A 34 -2.73 7.98 7.47
CA ASN A 34 -1.37 7.67 7.90
C ASN A 34 -0.37 8.65 7.26
N ALA A 35 -0.26 9.85 7.84
CA ALA A 35 0.58 10.95 7.35
C ALA A 35 2.00 10.55 6.88
N PRO A 36 2.76 9.66 7.55
CA PRO A 36 4.12 9.33 7.13
C PRO A 36 4.25 8.53 5.82
N CYS A 37 3.19 7.92 5.28
CA CYS A 37 3.25 7.13 4.03
C CYS A 37 2.04 7.27 3.14
N GLN A 38 1.07 8.09 3.50
CA GLN A 38 -0.01 8.39 2.58
C GLN A 38 0.46 9.34 1.47
N PHE A 39 -0.36 9.43 0.44
CA PHE A 39 -0.29 10.52 -0.52
C PHE A 39 -0.70 11.83 0.13
N SER A 40 0.07 12.91 -0.09
CA SER A 40 -0.20 14.20 0.51
C SER A 40 0.11 15.34 -0.46
N ALA A 41 -0.78 16.32 -0.54
CA ALA A 41 -0.57 17.57 -1.30
C ALA A 41 -0.06 17.39 -2.75
N GLY A 42 -0.47 16.32 -3.45
CA GLY A 42 -0.06 16.06 -4.82
C GLY A 42 1.29 15.33 -4.98
N ASP A 43 1.96 15.00 -3.86
CA ASP A 43 3.25 14.33 -3.80
C ASP A 43 3.11 12.84 -3.42
N PRO A 44 3.54 11.90 -4.29
CA PRO A 44 3.53 10.47 -4.01
C PRO A 44 4.76 9.98 -3.23
N SER A 45 5.76 10.83 -2.95
CA SER A 45 7.09 10.40 -2.49
C SER A 45 7.06 9.52 -1.23
N SER A 46 6.28 9.91 -0.22
CA SER A 46 6.13 9.13 1.03
C SER A 46 5.50 7.77 0.79
N LEU A 47 4.43 7.72 -0.03
CA LEU A 47 3.76 6.48 -0.43
C LEU A 47 4.70 5.56 -1.20
N LEU A 48 5.45 6.09 -2.17
CA LEU A 48 6.37 5.28 -2.98
C LEU A 48 7.54 4.75 -2.16
N THR A 49 7.99 5.50 -1.16
CA THR A 49 9.05 5.07 -0.24
C THR A 49 8.57 3.91 0.62
N ALA A 50 7.40 4.03 1.24
CA ALA A 50 6.79 2.94 1.99
C ALA A 50 6.46 1.73 1.10
N TRP A 51 5.93 1.95 -0.11
CA TRP A 51 5.66 0.88 -1.08
C TRP A 51 6.91 0.04 -1.37
N LYS A 52 8.07 0.68 -1.57
CA LYS A 52 9.33 -0.05 -1.77
C LYS A 52 9.63 -0.96 -0.58
N GLN A 53 9.51 -0.48 0.65
CA GLN A 53 9.71 -1.29 1.85
C GLN A 53 8.76 -2.50 1.89
N TRP A 54 7.48 -2.29 1.59
CA TRP A 54 6.50 -3.38 1.51
C TRP A 54 6.90 -4.43 0.47
N THR A 55 7.44 -4.03 -0.69
CA THR A 55 7.88 -5.01 -1.69
C THR A 55 9.06 -5.91 -1.25
N TRP A 56 9.70 -5.64 -0.11
CA TRP A 56 10.76 -6.50 0.43
C TRP A 56 10.23 -7.64 1.32
N ILE A 57 9.00 -7.58 1.85
CA ILE A 57 8.50 -8.61 2.78
C ILE A 57 8.20 -9.95 2.06
N PRO A 58 8.38 -11.11 2.71
CA PRO A 58 8.01 -12.40 2.12
C PRO A 58 6.48 -12.52 2.09
N ALA A 59 5.87 -12.14 0.97
CA ALA A 59 4.44 -12.26 0.70
C ALA A 59 4.21 -12.53 -0.79
N GLY A 60 3.10 -13.18 -1.13
CA GLY A 60 2.75 -13.50 -2.51
C GLY A 60 2.46 -12.25 -3.36
N LYS A 61 1.41 -11.51 -2.99
CA LYS A 61 1.05 -10.21 -3.60
C LYS A 61 0.72 -9.17 -2.54
N ILE A 62 0.98 -7.92 -2.88
CA ILE A 62 0.76 -6.74 -2.07
C ILE A 62 -0.20 -5.82 -2.83
N PHE A 63 -1.25 -5.39 -2.15
CA PHE A 63 -2.29 -4.53 -2.68
C PHE A 63 -2.23 -3.15 -2.03
N LEU A 64 -2.51 -2.14 -2.85
CA LEU A 64 -2.57 -0.75 -2.43
C LEU A 64 -3.97 -0.44 -1.90
N GLY A 65 -4.12 -0.33 -0.58
CA GLY A 65 -5.36 0.09 0.06
C GLY A 65 -5.53 1.61 0.00
N LEU A 66 -6.52 2.07 -0.76
CA LEU A 66 -6.87 3.48 -0.94
C LEU A 66 -8.34 3.74 -0.60
N PRO A 67 -8.69 4.94 -0.11
CA PRO A 67 -10.07 5.33 0.09
C PRO A 67 -10.71 5.62 -1.28
N ALA A 68 -11.92 5.11 -1.50
CA ALA A 68 -12.64 5.30 -2.76
C ALA A 68 -13.12 6.75 -2.98
N ALA A 69 -13.23 7.53 -1.91
CA ALA A 69 -13.66 8.94 -1.93
C ALA A 69 -12.95 9.75 -0.84
N PRO A 70 -12.84 11.09 -0.98
CA PRO A 70 -12.28 11.95 0.07
C PRO A 70 -13.02 11.81 1.41
N ALA A 71 -14.33 11.52 1.40
CA ALA A 71 -15.12 11.33 2.60
C ALA A 71 -14.90 9.97 3.29
N ALA A 72 -14.22 9.01 2.64
CA ALA A 72 -13.98 7.68 3.19
C ALA A 72 -12.73 7.62 4.09
N ALA A 73 -11.95 8.70 4.17
CA ALA A 73 -10.78 8.81 5.04
C ALA A 73 -10.53 10.28 5.43
N GLY A 74 -10.00 10.51 6.64
CA GLY A 74 -9.57 11.85 7.06
C GLY A 74 -8.35 12.36 6.27
N SER A 75 -7.55 11.46 5.69
CA SER A 75 -6.42 11.83 4.82
C SER A 75 -5.95 10.69 3.92
N GLY A 76 -5.14 11.00 2.89
CA GLY A 76 -4.54 10.00 2.00
C GLY A 76 -5.37 9.63 0.77
N PHE A 77 -6.44 10.38 0.49
CA PHE A 77 -7.15 10.27 -0.80
C PHE A 77 -6.24 10.70 -1.95
N ILE A 78 -6.24 9.91 -3.02
CA ILE A 78 -5.47 10.17 -4.23
C ILE A 78 -6.46 10.45 -5.36
N PRO A 79 -6.43 11.63 -6.00
CA PRO A 79 -7.19 11.88 -7.22
C PRO A 79 -6.85 10.84 -8.29
N ALA A 80 -7.84 10.37 -9.05
CA ALA A 80 -7.64 9.32 -10.05
C ALA A 80 -6.54 9.67 -11.08
N ALA A 81 -6.47 10.94 -11.49
CA ALA A 81 -5.43 11.43 -12.40
C ALA A 81 -4.01 11.30 -11.81
N ASP A 82 -3.84 11.63 -10.52
CA ASP A 82 -2.57 11.49 -9.82
C ASP A 82 -2.22 10.02 -9.57
N LEU A 83 -3.21 9.19 -9.21
CA LEU A 83 -3.01 7.75 -9.05
C LEU A 83 -2.46 7.14 -10.35
N ILE A 84 -3.10 7.44 -11.49
CA ILE A 84 -2.73 6.89 -12.80
C ILE A 84 -1.37 7.42 -13.28
N SER A 85 -1.10 8.71 -13.12
CA SER A 85 0.10 9.34 -13.69
C SER A 85 1.34 9.27 -12.80
N LYS A 86 1.17 9.29 -11.46
CA LYS A 86 2.28 9.41 -10.50
C LYS A 86 2.54 8.13 -9.72
N VAL A 87 1.51 7.36 -9.38
CA VAL A 87 1.63 6.21 -8.47
C VAL A 87 1.71 4.89 -9.22
N LEU A 88 0.71 4.58 -10.07
CA LEU A 88 0.64 3.32 -10.82
C LEU A 88 1.92 2.98 -11.62
N PRO A 89 2.57 3.93 -12.32
CA PRO A 89 3.78 3.64 -13.11
C PRO A 89 4.98 3.21 -12.26
N GLN A 90 4.97 3.54 -10.97
CA GLN A 90 6.04 3.21 -10.03
C GLN A 90 5.75 1.89 -9.32
N ILE A 91 4.52 1.70 -8.81
CA ILE A 91 4.18 0.49 -8.04
C ILE A 91 4.09 -0.77 -8.91
N LYS A 92 3.64 -0.62 -10.18
CA LYS A 92 3.55 -1.72 -11.16
C LYS A 92 4.91 -2.30 -11.57
N ARG A 93 6.02 -1.63 -11.24
CA ARG A 93 7.38 -2.14 -11.49
C ARG A 93 7.72 -3.33 -10.59
N SER A 94 7.02 -3.51 -9.47
CA SER A 94 7.22 -4.65 -8.59
C SER A 94 6.39 -5.85 -9.03
N SER A 95 7.02 -7.02 -9.13
CA SER A 95 6.32 -8.30 -9.37
C SER A 95 5.35 -8.69 -8.25
N LYS A 96 5.49 -8.09 -7.06
CA LYS A 96 4.59 -8.27 -5.93
C LYS A 96 3.34 -7.41 -6.00
N TYR A 97 3.27 -6.41 -6.88
CA TYR A 97 2.04 -5.65 -7.05
C TYR A 97 0.89 -6.57 -7.44
N GLY A 98 -0.15 -6.59 -6.60
CA GLY A 98 -1.42 -7.25 -6.86
C GLY A 98 -2.33 -6.36 -7.69
N VAL A 99 -2.89 -6.92 -8.76
CA VAL A 99 -4.03 -6.34 -9.49
C VAL A 99 -5.28 -7.01 -8.91
N GLY A 100 -6.06 -6.25 -8.15
CA GLY A 100 -7.36 -6.69 -7.64
C GLY A 100 -8.46 -6.05 -8.49
N LEU A 101 -9.43 -6.86 -8.92
CA LEU A 101 -10.69 -6.40 -9.47
C LEU A 101 -11.60 -5.87 -8.35
#